data_AF-A0A645HYB6-F1
#
_entry.id   AF-A0A645HYB6-F1
#
_cell.length_a   1.000
_cell.length_b   1.000
_cell.length_c   1.000
_cell.angle_alpha   90.00
_cell.angle_beta   90.00
_cell.angle_gamma   90.00
#
_symmetry.space_group_name_H-M   'P 1'
#
loop_
_entity.id
_entity.type
_entity.pdbx_description
1 polymer ?
#
loop_
_entity_poly.entity_id
_entity_poly.type
_entity_poly.pdbx_seq_one_letter_code
_entity_poly.pdbx_strand_id
1 'polypeptide(L)'
;MEKKAITSTTPSIEQVVIENCISEDSTSSAAFIVGLPEAPIKDLVIRNCTFTVAKTGLTPVEESEMYEGLPEPVGRGIRLRNVELSMHDVQVEGVETALVVEDGVQLQS
;
A
#
# COMPACT_ATOMS: atom_id res chain seq x y z
N MET A 1 13.84 1.88 5.35
CA MET A 1 14.50 2.34 4.09
C MET A 1 15.10 3.73 4.28
N GLU A 2 16.35 3.93 3.84
CA GLU A 2 17.01 5.24 3.87
C GLU A 2 16.83 5.99 2.55
N LYS A 3 16.68 7.31 2.64
CA LYS A 3 16.57 8.20 1.48
C LYS A 3 17.88 8.29 0.72
N LYS A 4 17.86 8.09 -0.60
CA LYS A 4 19.04 8.17 -1.48
C LYS A 4 19.00 9.37 -2.43
N ALA A 5 20.11 9.62 -3.12
CA ALA A 5 20.15 10.61 -4.20
C ALA A 5 19.37 10.08 -5.42
N ILE A 6 18.55 10.95 -6.02
CA ILE A 6 17.84 10.63 -7.27
C ILE A 6 18.86 10.59 -8.41
N THR A 7 18.81 9.53 -9.21
CA THR A 7 19.64 9.34 -10.41
C THR A 7 18.75 9.17 -11.63
N SER A 8 19.35 9.09 -12.82
CA SER A 8 18.63 8.79 -14.06
C SER A 8 17.99 7.40 -14.09
N THR A 9 18.34 6.52 -13.15
CA THR A 9 17.76 5.17 -13.03
C THR A 9 16.75 5.08 -11.88
N THR A 10 16.54 6.16 -11.12
CA THR A 10 15.50 6.19 -10.09
C THR A 10 14.14 6.21 -10.78
N PRO A 11 13.25 5.24 -10.49
CA PRO A 11 11.93 5.22 -11.08
C PRO A 11 11.09 6.40 -10.56
N SER A 12 10.24 6.96 -11.42
CA SER A 12 9.18 7.89 -11.05
C SER A 12 7.84 7.23 -11.33
N ILE A 13 6.98 7.16 -10.32
CA ILE A 13 5.63 6.59 -10.41
C ILE A 13 4.65 7.69 -10.04
N GLU A 14 3.82 8.08 -11.00
CA GLU A 14 2.86 9.17 -10.85
C GLU A 14 1.60 8.90 -11.67
N GLN A 15 0.48 9.50 -11.26
CA GLN A 15 -0.80 9.48 -11.99
C GLN A 15 -1.32 8.05 -12.25
N VAL A 16 -1.34 7.24 -11.19
CA VAL A 16 -1.81 5.85 -11.23
C VAL A 16 -3.27 5.80 -10.80
N VAL A 17 -4.11 5.08 -11.54
CA VAL A 17 -5.52 4.84 -11.17
C VAL A 17 -5.73 3.34 -10.98
N ILE A 18 -6.25 2.97 -9.80
CA ILE A 18 -6.73 1.63 -9.49
C ILE A 18 -8.25 1.73 -9.30
N GLU A 19 -9.02 1.16 -10.22
CA GLU A 19 -10.48 1.29 -10.19
C GLU A 19 -11.21 -0.01 -10.50
N ASN A 20 -12.39 -0.17 -9.89
CA ASN A 20 -13.31 -1.29 -10.15
C ASN A 20 -12.67 -2.66 -9.89
N CYS A 21 -11.79 -2.75 -8.90
CA CYS A 21 -11.05 -3.96 -8.58
C CYS A 21 -11.63 -4.66 -7.34
N ILE A 22 -11.67 -5.99 -7.39
CA ILE A 22 -11.97 -6.84 -6.23
C ILE A 22 -10.76 -7.74 -6.01
N SER A 23 -10.20 -7.69 -4.80
CA SER A 23 -9.17 -8.60 -4.33
C SER A 23 -9.74 -9.42 -3.19
N GLU A 24 -9.77 -10.74 -3.36
CA GLU A 24 -10.39 -11.66 -2.41
C GLU A 24 -9.33 -12.51 -1.70
N ASP A 25 -9.50 -12.69 -0.40
CA ASP A 25 -8.73 -13.61 0.44
C ASP A 25 -7.20 -13.41 0.35
N SER A 26 -6.75 -12.16 0.31
CA SER A 26 -5.33 -11.85 0.40
C SER A 26 -4.73 -12.40 1.70
N THR A 27 -3.64 -13.16 1.63
CA THR A 27 -3.10 -13.90 2.79
C THR A 27 -2.10 -13.09 3.62
N SER A 28 -1.48 -12.06 3.03
CA SER A 28 -0.49 -11.21 3.70
C SER A 28 -1.13 -9.90 4.18
N SER A 29 -1.64 -9.09 3.25
CA SER A 29 -2.33 -7.83 3.54
C SER A 29 -3.32 -7.50 2.42
N ALA A 30 -4.30 -6.64 2.68
CA ALA A 30 -5.34 -6.27 1.72
C ALA A 30 -4.76 -5.61 0.45
N ALA A 31 -3.72 -4.80 0.63
CA ALA A 31 -2.87 -4.30 -0.44
C ALA A 31 -1.56 -3.75 0.16
N PHE A 32 -0.52 -3.66 -0.66
CA PHE A 32 0.78 -3.12 -0.24
C PHE A 32 1.33 -2.15 -1.28
N ILE A 33 1.41 -0.88 -0.92
CA ILE A 33 1.83 0.22 -1.82
C ILE A 33 2.95 1.00 -1.13
N VAL A 34 4.15 0.89 -1.70
CA VAL A 34 5.37 1.50 -1.14
C VAL A 34 6.11 2.27 -2.23
N GLY A 35 6.20 3.59 -2.06
CA GLY A 35 7.09 4.44 -2.84
C GLY A 35 8.49 4.54 -2.24
N LEU A 36 9.42 5.11 -3.01
CA LEU A 36 10.75 5.40 -2.51
C LEU A 36 10.72 6.67 -1.63
N PRO A 37 11.53 6.74 -0.55
CA PRO A 37 11.59 7.94 0.29
C PRO A 37 12.14 9.17 -0.46
N GLU A 38 12.99 8.98 -1.46
CA GLU A 38 13.46 10.05 -2.36
C GLU A 38 12.53 10.36 -3.53
N ALA A 39 11.69 9.39 -3.93
CA ALA A 39 10.75 9.52 -5.04
C ALA A 39 9.42 8.87 -4.65
N PRO A 40 8.60 9.54 -3.81
CA PRO A 40 7.29 9.04 -3.42
C PRO A 40 6.38 8.83 -4.63
N ILE A 41 5.44 7.89 -4.53
CA ILE A 41 4.37 7.75 -5.53
C ILE A 41 3.46 8.98 -5.42
N LYS A 42 3.13 9.59 -6.56
CA LYS A 42 2.27 10.80 -6.61
C LYS A 42 0.97 10.54 -7.37
N ASP A 43 -0.08 11.24 -6.98
CA ASP A 43 -1.38 11.22 -7.66
C ASP A 43 -1.94 9.80 -7.86
N LEU A 44 -1.85 8.96 -6.81
CA LEU A 44 -2.52 7.65 -6.81
C LEU A 44 -4.00 7.82 -6.48
N VAL A 45 -4.88 7.31 -7.34
CA VAL A 45 -6.33 7.29 -7.09
C VAL A 45 -6.79 5.85 -6.97
N ILE A 46 -7.40 5.50 -5.84
CA ILE A 46 -8.08 4.20 -5.65
C ILE A 46 -9.57 4.45 -5.56
N ARG A 47 -10.37 3.89 -6.47
CA ARG A 47 -11.82 4.11 -6.46
C ARG A 47 -12.67 2.90 -6.80
N ASN A 48 -13.81 2.77 -6.11
CA ASN A 48 -14.76 1.68 -6.32
C ASN A 48 -14.07 0.30 -6.26
N CYS A 49 -13.36 0.03 -5.15
CA CYS A 49 -12.59 -1.19 -4.97
C CYS A 49 -12.94 -1.89 -3.66
N THR A 50 -12.87 -3.21 -3.65
CA THR A 50 -13.06 -4.03 -2.44
C THR A 50 -11.84 -4.94 -2.26
N PHE A 51 -11.28 -4.92 -1.05
CA PHE A 51 -10.14 -5.76 -0.69
C PHE A 51 -10.48 -6.60 0.55
N THR A 52 -10.29 -7.90 0.51
CA THR A 52 -10.51 -8.79 1.65
C THR A 52 -9.24 -9.54 2.03
N VAL A 53 -9.08 -9.78 3.33
CA VAL A 53 -7.98 -10.59 3.89
C VAL A 53 -8.53 -11.93 4.36
N ALA A 54 -7.80 -12.99 4.02
CA ALA A 54 -8.18 -14.35 4.38
C ALA A 54 -8.29 -14.53 5.91
N LYS A 55 -9.28 -15.30 6.38
CA LYS A 55 -9.41 -15.61 7.82
C LYS A 55 -8.47 -16.73 8.29
N THR A 56 -7.99 -17.54 7.36
CA THR A 56 -7.15 -18.72 7.60
C THR A 56 -6.12 -18.85 6.50
N GLY A 57 -5.00 -19.54 6.74
CA GLY A 57 -3.93 -19.67 5.75
C GLY A 57 -3.16 -18.37 5.54
N LEU A 58 -3.09 -17.54 6.58
CA LEU A 58 -2.35 -16.28 6.56
C LEU A 58 -0.85 -16.55 6.38
N THR A 59 -0.23 -15.76 5.51
CA THR A 59 1.22 -15.68 5.36
C THR A 59 1.72 -14.56 6.29
N PRO A 60 2.91 -14.70 6.90
CA PRO A 60 3.53 -13.58 7.62
C PRO A 60 3.68 -12.37 6.71
N VAL A 61 3.42 -11.17 7.24
CA VAL A 61 3.40 -9.96 6.40
C VAL A 61 4.83 -9.61 5.93
N GLU A 62 5.82 -9.97 6.73
CA GLU A 62 7.24 -9.85 6.45
C GLU A 62 7.74 -10.73 5.31
N GLU A 63 6.97 -11.77 4.94
CA GLU A 63 7.24 -12.61 3.77
C GLU A 63 6.64 -12.04 2.48
N SER A 64 5.96 -10.88 2.55
CA SER A 64 5.49 -10.20 1.34
C SER A 64 6.67 -9.86 0.44
N GLU A 65 6.52 -10.06 -0.86
CA GLU A 65 7.50 -9.54 -1.82
C GLU A 65 7.65 -8.02 -1.62
N MET A 66 8.86 -7.51 -1.85
CA MET A 66 9.23 -6.10 -1.63
C MET A 66 9.33 -5.66 -0.15
N TYR A 67 9.33 -6.60 0.82
CA TYR A 67 9.38 -6.26 2.26
C TYR A 67 10.79 -6.01 2.84
N GLU A 68 11.85 -6.46 2.16
CA GLU A 68 13.22 -6.35 2.68
C GLU A 68 13.60 -4.90 3.07
N GLY A 69 13.97 -4.69 4.34
CA GLY A 69 14.40 -3.38 4.85
C GLY A 69 13.26 -2.45 5.33
N LEU A 70 12.05 -2.98 5.51
CA LEU A 70 10.91 -2.28 6.10
C LEU A 70 10.68 -2.67 7.58
N PRO A 71 10.15 -1.75 8.42
CA PRO A 71 9.82 -2.05 9.81
C PRO A 71 8.69 -3.07 9.91
N GLU A 72 8.66 -3.85 11.01
CA GLU A 72 7.55 -4.77 11.33
C GLU A 72 6.19 -4.07 11.18
N PRO A 73 5.23 -4.68 10.45
CA PRO A 73 4.00 -4.00 10.12
C PRO A 73 2.97 -4.22 11.21
N VAL A 74 2.25 -3.15 11.56
CA VAL A 74 1.17 -3.23 12.54
C VAL A 74 -0.16 -3.31 11.80
N GLY A 75 -0.46 -4.50 11.27
CA GLY A 75 -1.76 -4.81 10.65
C GLY A 75 -1.68 -5.32 9.21
N ARG A 76 -2.86 -5.69 8.69
CA ARG A 76 -3.03 -6.36 7.39
C ARG A 76 -3.96 -5.60 6.43
N GLY A 77 -4.34 -4.36 6.75
CA GLY A 77 -5.13 -3.52 5.85
C GLY A 77 -4.37 -3.11 4.59
N ILE A 78 -4.81 -2.04 3.93
CA ILE A 78 -4.04 -1.42 2.84
C ILE A 78 -2.84 -0.71 3.46
N ARG A 79 -1.65 -1.23 3.21
CA ARG A 79 -0.39 -0.73 3.74
C ARG A 79 0.21 0.30 2.80
N LEU A 80 0.47 1.50 3.32
CA LEU A 80 0.86 2.68 2.56
C LEU A 80 2.16 3.25 3.12
N ARG A 81 3.13 3.52 2.25
CA ARG A 81 4.39 4.22 2.60
C ARG A 81 4.88 5.06 1.43
N ASN A 82 5.35 6.29 1.69
CA ASN A 82 5.88 7.23 0.69
C ASN A 82 4.95 7.38 -0.52
N VAL A 83 3.69 7.71 -0.26
CA VAL A 83 2.65 7.79 -1.29
C VAL A 83 1.69 8.92 -1.01
N GLU A 84 1.39 9.69 -2.03
CA GLU A 84 0.30 10.65 -2.08
C GLU A 84 -0.88 10.03 -2.83
N LEU A 85 -2.04 9.94 -2.17
CA LEU A 85 -3.20 9.26 -2.72
C LEU A 85 -4.55 9.85 -2.29
N SER A 86 -5.57 9.60 -3.11
CA SER A 86 -6.99 9.78 -2.77
C SER A 86 -7.74 8.45 -2.88
N MET A 87 -8.77 8.28 -2.05
CA MET A 87 -9.56 7.05 -2.00
C MET A 87 -11.05 7.38 -2.01
N HIS A 88 -11.80 6.74 -2.90
CA HIS A 88 -13.25 6.97 -3.05
C HIS A 88 -13.98 5.63 -3.16
N ASP A 89 -14.96 5.36 -2.31
CA ASP A 89 -15.72 4.10 -2.33
C ASP A 89 -14.82 2.85 -2.27
N VAL A 90 -13.86 2.85 -1.32
CA VAL A 90 -12.98 1.70 -1.08
C VAL A 90 -13.38 0.98 0.19
N GLN A 91 -13.56 -0.34 0.08
CA GLN A 91 -13.91 -1.21 1.20
C GLN A 91 -12.76 -2.16 1.51
N VAL A 92 -12.47 -2.35 2.80
CA VAL A 92 -11.48 -3.31 3.28
C VAL A 92 -12.12 -4.18 4.36
N GLU A 93 -12.10 -5.49 4.16
CA GLU A 93 -12.72 -6.46 5.07
C GLU A 93 -11.72 -7.48 5.61
N GLY A 94 -12.08 -8.11 6.73
CA GLY A 94 -11.25 -9.15 7.36
C GLY A 94 -10.05 -8.60 8.15
N VAL A 95 -10.03 -7.30 8.45
CA VAL A 95 -8.97 -6.62 9.19
C VAL A 95 -9.55 -5.69 10.26
N GLU A 96 -8.79 -5.45 11.33
CA GLU A 96 -9.18 -4.48 12.37
C GLU A 96 -9.03 -3.03 11.89
N THR A 97 -8.00 -2.76 11.09
CA THR A 97 -7.70 -1.43 10.56
C THR A 97 -7.63 -1.50 9.03
N ALA A 98 -8.49 -0.74 8.35
CA ALA A 98 -8.59 -0.73 6.89
C ALA A 98 -7.34 -0.12 6.22
N LEU A 99 -6.78 0.95 6.78
CA LEU A 99 -5.59 1.63 6.27
C LEU A 99 -4.45 1.57 7.30
N VAL A 100 -3.33 0.99 6.90
CA VAL A 100 -2.09 0.98 7.69
C VAL A 100 -1.19 2.07 7.11
N VAL A 101 -1.28 3.26 7.69
CA VAL A 101 -0.55 4.45 7.25
C VAL A 101 0.84 4.44 7.89
N GLU A 102 1.88 4.23 7.08
CA GLU A 102 3.28 4.30 7.50
C GLU A 102 3.92 5.65 7.09
N ASP A 103 5.25 5.73 7.07
CA ASP A 103 5.97 6.97 6.81
C ASP A 103 5.68 7.57 5.44
N GLY A 104 5.61 8.91 5.36
CA GLY A 104 5.56 9.64 4.10
C GLY A 104 4.26 9.51 3.31
N VAL A 105 3.16 9.13 3.97
CA VAL A 105 1.83 9.04 3.35
C VAL A 105 1.10 10.36 3.41
N GLN A 106 0.49 10.77 2.30
CA GLN A 106 -0.36 11.96 2.19
C GLN A 106 -1.72 11.54 1.62
N LEU A 107 -2.74 11.50 2.49
CA LEU A 107 -4.12 11.24 2.10
C LEU A 107 -4.80 12.54 1.70
N GLN A 108 -5.23 12.63 0.44
CA GLN A 108 -5.99 13.74 -0.10
C GLN A 108 -7.49 13.52 0.09
N SER A 109 -8.23 14.63 0.22
CA SER A 109 -9.69 14.66 0.46
C SER A 109 -10.49 14.53 -0.82
#